data_AF-A0A0W0SVR1-F1
#
_entry.id   AF-A0A0W0SVR1-F1
#
_cell.length_a   1.000
_cell.length_b   1.000
_cell.length_c   1.000
_cell.angle_alpha   90.00
_cell.angle_beta   90.00
_cell.angle_gamma   90.00
#
_symmetry.space_group_name_H-M   'P 1'
#
loop_
_entity.id
_entity.type
_entity.pdbx_description
1 polymer ?
#
loop_
_entity_poly.entity_id
_entity_poly.type
_entity_poly.pdbx_seq_one_letter_code
_entity_poly.pdbx_strand_id
1 'polypeptide(L)'
;MTTLLNFMQYKSALGLNDKFREGDREIFADEALGTEFTALCNSFNPAGIQAPILFSVDSFDTLDLQYGKPQEDKFAAQIRRGIPNAKICHMRLYTTEKGAHWHALFAQLDDQGQLEEIIITDSSRGITAKKDMELNPFLCQNAKKINQKQGFGLQQPPSTPICWIFALANLASLATTGKVYTRQKPKLSLGEELRQCILPSQEDETKEKVTISKKTTTKTNPSIFFSPPANLQASSPKVDKELSSSASEDKKDKPASSSTAGKSLLLLGAGGLAAGAIVLAIPSPVSLVLGLALIAIGIIMALAGAFILIDNCVESNEPEESPRLSF
;
A
#
# COMPACT_ATOMS: atom_id res chain seq x y z
N MET A 1 -1.30 12.59 -12.01
CA MET A 1 -1.12 11.70 -10.85
C MET A 1 -1.85 12.27 -9.64
N THR A 2 -2.37 11.41 -8.76
CA THR A 2 -3.16 11.78 -7.58
C THR A 2 -2.41 11.47 -6.29
N THR A 3 -2.82 12.03 -5.15
CA THR A 3 -2.34 11.60 -3.82
C THR A 3 -2.98 10.25 -3.45
N LEU A 4 -2.37 9.48 -2.55
CA LEU A 4 -2.96 8.23 -2.07
C LEU A 4 -4.28 8.49 -1.31
N LEU A 5 -4.35 9.55 -0.49
CA LEU A 5 -5.58 10.00 0.15
C LEU A 5 -6.76 10.15 -0.81
N ASN A 6 -6.53 10.80 -1.95
CA ASN A 6 -7.58 10.95 -2.96
C ASN A 6 -7.84 9.62 -3.67
N PHE A 7 -6.80 8.81 -3.86
CA PHE A 7 -6.93 7.50 -4.50
C PHE A 7 -7.80 6.51 -3.70
N MET A 8 -7.84 6.61 -2.36
CA MET A 8 -8.69 5.78 -1.49
C MET A 8 -10.17 5.78 -1.87
N GLN A 9 -10.65 6.83 -2.53
CA GLN A 9 -12.05 6.96 -2.96
C GLN A 9 -12.39 6.07 -4.17
N TYR A 10 -11.38 5.59 -4.91
CA TYR A 10 -11.60 4.73 -6.06
C TYR A 10 -11.60 3.25 -5.66
N LYS A 11 -12.42 2.45 -6.35
CA LYS A 11 -12.48 0.99 -6.17
C LYS A 11 -11.36 0.29 -6.95
N SER A 12 -10.12 0.67 -6.68
CA SER A 12 -8.95 0.26 -7.45
C SER A 12 -7.96 -0.54 -6.61
N ALA A 13 -7.30 -1.50 -7.27
CA ALA A 13 -6.15 -2.21 -6.73
C ALA A 13 -5.00 -1.23 -6.43
N LEU A 14 -4.16 -1.62 -5.48
CA LEU A 14 -2.92 -0.93 -5.16
C LEU A 14 -1.77 -1.95 -5.26
N GLY A 15 -0.76 -1.66 -6.06
CA GLY A 15 0.50 -2.39 -6.10
C GLY A 15 1.62 -1.58 -5.44
N LEU A 16 2.70 -2.26 -5.02
CA LEU A 16 3.86 -1.59 -4.41
C LEU A 16 4.57 -0.62 -5.35
N ASN A 17 4.53 -0.88 -6.66
CA ASN A 17 5.17 -0.04 -7.68
C ASN A 17 4.29 1.11 -8.16
N ASP A 18 3.07 1.25 -7.61
CA ASP A 18 2.20 2.37 -7.95
C ASP A 18 2.80 3.68 -7.43
N LYS A 19 2.58 4.76 -8.17
CA LYS A 19 3.18 6.07 -7.93
C LYS A 19 2.12 7.10 -7.58
N PHE A 20 2.39 7.88 -6.56
CA PHE A 20 1.52 8.92 -6.04
C PHE A 20 2.25 10.25 -5.98
N ARG A 21 1.48 11.33 -6.00
CA ARG A 21 2.01 12.69 -5.82
C ARG A 21 1.98 13.07 -4.34
N GLU A 22 3.06 13.66 -3.84
CA GLU A 22 3.12 14.32 -2.54
C GLU A 22 3.82 15.67 -2.69
N GLY A 23 3.07 16.77 -2.58
CA GLY A 23 3.57 18.10 -2.95
C GLY A 23 4.03 18.12 -4.41
N ASP A 24 5.32 18.42 -4.61
CA ASP A 24 5.95 18.48 -5.94
C ASP A 24 6.78 17.24 -6.29
N ARG A 25 6.82 16.23 -5.41
CA ARG A 25 7.55 14.97 -5.66
C ARG A 25 6.62 13.81 -5.97
N GLU A 26 7.19 12.82 -6.64
CA GLU A 26 6.60 11.50 -6.87
C GLU A 26 7.15 10.54 -5.82
N ILE A 27 6.26 9.78 -5.19
CA ILE A 27 6.58 8.76 -4.19
C ILE A 27 5.92 7.43 -4.57
N PHE A 28 6.51 6.33 -4.15
CA PHE A 28 5.94 4.99 -4.35
C PHE A 28 4.87 4.67 -3.31
N ALA A 29 4.11 3.59 -3.55
CA ALA A 29 3.01 3.17 -2.70
C ALA A 29 3.42 2.90 -1.25
N ASP A 30 4.65 2.46 -1.00
CA ASP A 30 5.18 2.20 0.34
C ASP A 30 5.27 3.47 1.19
N GLU A 31 5.88 4.53 0.66
CA GLU A 31 6.00 5.83 1.33
C GLU A 31 4.63 6.52 1.44
N ALA A 32 3.81 6.41 0.39
CA ALA A 32 2.46 6.97 0.41
C ALA A 32 1.59 6.28 1.49
N LEU A 33 1.62 4.95 1.57
CA LEU A 33 0.91 4.19 2.62
C LEU A 33 1.38 4.60 4.02
N GLY A 34 2.69 4.81 4.21
CA GLY A 34 3.24 5.27 5.50
C GLY A 34 2.77 6.67 5.90
N THR A 35 2.63 7.56 4.93
CA THR A 35 2.09 8.92 5.13
C THR A 35 0.63 8.86 5.59
N GLU A 36 -0.20 8.12 4.86
CA GLU A 36 -1.63 8.01 5.19
C GLU A 36 -1.87 7.21 6.48
N PHE A 37 -1.08 6.17 6.74
CA PHE A 37 -1.10 5.43 8.02
C PHE A 37 -0.85 6.38 9.19
N THR A 38 0.20 7.21 9.09
CA THR A 38 0.55 8.17 10.13
C THR A 38 -0.56 9.20 10.34
N ALA A 39 -1.14 9.71 9.26
CA ALA A 39 -2.28 10.63 9.31
C ALA A 39 -3.51 9.99 10.01
N LEU A 40 -3.82 8.73 9.71
CA LEU A 40 -4.89 7.99 10.39
C LEU A 40 -4.61 7.77 11.86
N CYS A 41 -3.38 7.40 12.24
CA CYS A 41 -3.03 7.23 13.65
C CYS A 41 -3.23 8.52 14.45
N ASN A 42 -2.81 9.66 13.89
CA ASN A 42 -3.01 10.97 14.53
C ASN A 42 -4.50 11.33 14.66
N SER A 43 -5.30 10.98 13.65
CA SER A 43 -6.75 11.18 13.68
C SER A 43 -7.45 10.30 14.73
N PHE A 44 -7.07 9.03 14.84
CA PHE A 44 -7.71 8.07 15.76
C PHE A 44 -7.32 8.27 17.22
N ASN A 45 -6.16 8.85 17.51
CA ASN A 45 -5.75 9.20 18.87
C ASN A 45 -5.07 10.58 18.94
N PRO A 46 -5.86 11.67 19.00
CA PRO A 46 -5.33 13.04 19.03
C PRO A 46 -4.54 13.36 20.30
N ALA A 47 -4.80 12.62 21.39
CA ALA A 47 -4.13 12.80 22.68
C ALA A 47 -2.65 12.34 22.66
N GLY A 48 -2.20 11.74 21.56
CA GLY A 48 -0.81 11.39 21.32
C GLY A 48 -0.52 9.90 21.51
N ILE A 49 0.45 9.42 20.72
CA ILE A 49 0.96 8.06 20.75
C ILE A 49 2.05 7.97 21.82
N GLN A 50 1.87 7.11 22.82
CA GLN A 50 2.80 6.97 23.94
C GLN A 50 3.98 6.02 23.66
N ALA A 51 3.83 5.12 22.69
CA ALA A 51 4.83 4.08 22.39
C ALA A 51 5.29 4.15 20.93
N PRO A 52 6.54 3.77 20.59
CA PRO A 52 7.02 3.83 19.22
C PRO A 52 6.14 3.00 18.28
N ILE A 53 5.59 3.62 17.23
CA ILE A 53 4.87 2.92 16.17
C ILE A 53 5.78 2.88 14.94
N LEU A 54 6.06 1.68 14.44
CA LEU A 54 6.83 1.48 13.22
C LEU A 54 5.90 0.98 12.13
N PHE A 55 5.98 1.61 10.96
CA PHE A 55 5.25 1.18 9.77
C PHE A 55 6.22 0.62 8.73
N SER A 56 5.82 -0.44 8.03
CA SER A 56 6.52 -0.90 6.83
C SER A 56 5.59 -1.68 5.91
N VAL A 57 6.03 -1.88 4.67
CA VAL A 57 5.36 -2.76 3.72
C VAL A 57 6.37 -3.62 2.97
N ASP A 58 5.97 -4.85 2.66
CA ASP A 58 6.71 -5.76 1.78
C ASP A 58 5.76 -6.56 0.88
N SER A 59 6.33 -7.40 0.03
CA SER A 59 5.60 -8.37 -0.78
C SER A 59 6.02 -9.78 -0.43
N PHE A 60 5.06 -10.70 -0.48
CA PHE A 60 5.32 -12.13 -0.36
C PHE A 60 4.72 -12.85 -1.56
N ASP A 61 5.55 -13.40 -2.44
CA ASP A 61 5.14 -14.11 -3.65
C ASP A 61 5.32 -15.62 -3.50
N THR A 62 4.21 -16.36 -3.60
CA THR A 62 4.25 -17.82 -3.50
C THR A 62 5.03 -18.51 -4.63
N LEU A 63 5.13 -17.92 -5.81
CA LEU A 63 5.92 -18.46 -6.92
C LEU A 63 7.40 -18.33 -6.64
N ASP A 64 7.85 -17.17 -6.17
CA ASP A 64 9.25 -16.97 -5.80
C ASP A 64 9.68 -17.93 -4.69
N LEU A 65 8.78 -18.25 -3.74
CA LEU A 65 9.02 -19.29 -2.74
C LEU A 65 9.20 -20.68 -3.36
N GLN A 66 8.37 -21.07 -4.33
CA GLN A 66 8.48 -22.35 -5.03
C GLN A 66 9.82 -22.49 -5.77
N TYR A 67 10.35 -21.39 -6.31
CA TYR A 67 11.67 -21.34 -6.94
C TYR A 67 12.83 -21.16 -5.97
N GLY A 68 12.57 -21.17 -4.65
CA GLY A 68 13.60 -21.01 -3.62
C GLY A 68 14.24 -19.62 -3.62
N LYS A 69 13.60 -18.60 -4.18
CA LYS A 69 14.11 -17.23 -4.16
C LYS A 69 13.93 -16.64 -2.76
N PRO A 70 14.96 -16.02 -2.18
CA PRO A 70 14.83 -15.30 -0.92
C PRO A 70 13.79 -14.19 -1.02
N GLN A 71 12.98 -14.05 0.02
CA GLN A 71 12.00 -12.97 0.14
C GLN A 71 12.32 -12.13 1.37
N GLU A 72 12.23 -10.82 1.22
CA GLU A 72 12.42 -9.90 2.33
C GLU A 72 11.23 -10.01 3.29
N ASP A 73 11.52 -10.12 4.60
CA ASP A 73 10.50 -10.08 5.65
C ASP A 73 10.77 -8.89 6.56
N LYS A 74 10.25 -7.72 6.15
CA LYS A 74 10.47 -6.46 6.89
C LYS A 74 9.77 -6.50 8.25
N PHE A 75 8.65 -7.20 8.36
CA PHE A 75 7.96 -7.40 9.63
C PHE A 75 8.84 -8.12 10.65
N ALA A 76 9.40 -9.26 10.27
CA ALA A 76 10.31 -10.02 11.13
C ALA A 76 11.59 -9.21 11.44
N ALA A 77 12.14 -8.51 10.45
CA ALA A 77 13.31 -7.66 10.64
C ALA A 77 13.06 -6.54 11.67
N GLN A 78 11.89 -5.89 11.62
CA GLN A 78 11.52 -4.85 12.58
C GLN A 78 11.32 -5.40 14.00
N ILE A 79 10.68 -6.57 14.15
CA ILE A 79 10.50 -7.21 15.46
C ILE A 79 11.84 -7.60 16.09
N ARG A 80 12.78 -8.14 15.29
CA ARG A 80 14.12 -8.54 15.78
C ARG A 80 14.96 -7.37 16.30
N ARG A 81 14.62 -6.12 15.98
CA ARG A 81 15.27 -4.94 16.57
C ARG A 81 15.00 -4.81 18.07
N GLY A 82 13.94 -5.45 18.58
CA GLY A 82 13.64 -5.55 20.01
C GLY A 82 13.46 -4.19 20.68
N ILE A 83 12.74 -3.26 20.02
CA ILE A 83 12.52 -1.92 20.58
C ILE A 83 11.44 -2.02 21.69
N PRO A 84 11.76 -1.68 22.95
CA PRO A 84 10.81 -1.76 24.05
C PRO A 84 9.49 -1.04 23.78
N ASN A 85 8.38 -1.70 24.14
CA ASN A 85 7.01 -1.23 23.99
C ASN A 85 6.59 -0.89 22.55
N ALA A 86 7.41 -1.19 21.53
CA ALA A 86 7.10 -0.78 20.18
C ALA A 86 5.91 -1.57 19.61
N LYS A 87 5.13 -0.87 18.79
CA LYS A 87 4.06 -1.43 17.97
C LYS A 87 4.54 -1.50 16.53
N ILE A 88 4.65 -2.70 16.00
CA ILE A 88 5.09 -2.96 14.63
C ILE A 88 3.84 -3.13 13.76
N CYS A 89 3.62 -2.22 12.82
CA CYS A 89 2.49 -2.21 11.91
C CYS A 89 3.00 -2.47 10.50
N HIS A 90 2.49 -3.52 9.87
CA HIS A 90 3.04 -3.96 8.59
C HIS A 90 1.94 -4.39 7.63
N MET A 91 2.00 -3.91 6.38
CA MET A 91 1.14 -4.40 5.32
C MET A 91 1.95 -5.28 4.38
N ARG A 92 1.44 -6.46 4.08
CA ARG A 92 2.08 -7.39 3.16
C ARG A 92 1.21 -7.59 1.94
N LEU A 93 1.80 -7.38 0.77
CA LEU A 93 1.18 -7.71 -0.50
C LEU A 93 1.45 -9.18 -0.81
N TYR A 94 0.48 -10.03 -0.53
CA TYR A 94 0.56 -11.46 -0.74
C TYR A 94 0.14 -11.82 -2.16
N THR A 95 1.09 -12.28 -2.97
CA THR A 95 0.90 -12.59 -4.39
C THR A 95 0.86 -14.10 -4.62
N THR A 96 -0.14 -14.53 -5.37
CA THR A 96 -0.33 -15.92 -5.80
C THR A 96 -0.60 -15.97 -7.30
N GLU A 97 -0.56 -17.18 -7.87
CA GLU A 97 -1.00 -17.43 -9.25
C GLU A 97 -2.41 -16.90 -9.56
N LYS A 98 -3.28 -16.80 -8.54
CA LYS A 98 -4.67 -16.33 -8.68
C LYS A 98 -4.83 -14.82 -8.55
N GLY A 99 -3.78 -14.10 -8.16
CA GLY A 99 -3.81 -12.67 -7.92
C GLY A 99 -3.11 -12.27 -6.61
N ALA A 100 -3.18 -10.97 -6.32
CA ALA A 100 -2.53 -10.35 -5.18
C ALA A 100 -3.55 -9.80 -4.17
N HIS A 101 -3.22 -9.85 -2.89
CA HIS A 101 -4.07 -9.36 -1.81
C HIS A 101 -3.23 -8.74 -0.70
N TRP A 102 -3.69 -7.61 -0.17
CA TRP A 102 -3.09 -6.99 1.00
C TRP A 102 -3.73 -7.52 2.28
N HIS A 103 -2.90 -7.92 3.23
CA HIS A 103 -3.33 -8.12 4.62
C HIS A 103 -2.43 -7.33 5.56
N ALA A 104 -2.87 -7.24 6.82
CA ALA A 104 -2.22 -6.47 7.86
C ALA A 104 -1.65 -7.39 8.94
N LEU A 105 -0.40 -7.13 9.31
CA LEU A 105 0.38 -7.78 10.35
C LEU A 105 0.69 -6.72 11.42
N PHE A 106 0.20 -6.94 12.62
CA PHE A 106 0.48 -6.09 13.78
C PHE A 106 1.24 -6.91 14.82
N ALA A 107 2.25 -6.32 15.44
CA ALA A 107 2.95 -6.91 16.57
C ALA A 107 3.10 -5.90 17.70
N GLN A 108 3.02 -6.39 18.93
CA GLN A 108 3.35 -5.64 20.13
C GLN A 108 4.57 -6.25 20.80
N LEU A 109 5.54 -5.40 21.14
CA LEU A 109 6.70 -5.75 21.94
C LEU A 109 6.45 -5.33 23.40
N ASP A 110 6.94 -6.12 24.35
CA ASP A 110 6.90 -5.77 25.77
C ASP A 110 7.97 -4.75 26.16
N ASP A 111 8.05 -4.42 27.44
CA ASP A 111 9.02 -3.48 28.02
C ASP A 111 10.49 -3.93 27.89
N GLN A 112 10.72 -5.22 27.61
CA GLN A 112 12.05 -5.79 27.33
C GLN A 112 12.33 -5.92 25.83
N GLY A 113 11.39 -5.46 24.98
CA GLY A 113 11.50 -5.59 23.53
C GLY A 113 11.25 -7.01 23.01
N GLN A 114 10.66 -7.90 23.82
CA GLN A 114 10.29 -9.25 23.40
C GLN A 114 8.91 -9.26 22.76
N LEU A 115 8.71 -10.17 21.80
CA LEU A 115 7.43 -10.31 21.12
C LEU A 115 6.34 -10.80 22.09
N GLU A 116 5.39 -9.91 22.37
CA GLU A 116 4.25 -10.19 23.24
C GLU A 116 3.13 -10.86 22.44
N GLU A 117 2.74 -10.25 21.32
CA GLU A 117 1.56 -10.64 20.54
C GLU A 117 1.74 -10.29 19.05
N ILE A 118 1.16 -11.13 18.18
CA ILE A 118 0.94 -10.84 16.76
C ILE A 118 -0.57 -10.88 16.48
N ILE A 119 -1.10 -9.90 15.75
CA ILE A 119 -2.46 -9.89 15.23
C ILE A 119 -2.39 -9.79 13.71
N ILE A 120 -3.10 -10.69 13.01
CA ILE A 120 -3.16 -10.71 11.55
C ILE A 120 -4.60 -10.48 11.11
N THR A 121 -4.84 -9.45 10.31
CA THR A 121 -6.18 -9.16 9.76
C THR A 121 -6.18 -9.26 8.25
N ASP A 122 -7.22 -9.88 7.70
CA ASP A 122 -7.32 -10.21 6.29
C ASP A 122 -8.78 -10.10 5.84
N SER A 123 -9.01 -9.12 4.97
CA SER A 123 -10.33 -8.79 4.45
C SER A 123 -10.92 -9.87 3.51
N SER A 124 -10.13 -10.86 3.10
CA SER A 124 -10.51 -12.02 2.27
C SER A 124 -10.87 -13.27 3.10
N ARG A 125 -11.48 -13.09 4.27
CA ARG A 125 -11.84 -14.20 5.19
C ARG A 125 -10.63 -15.02 5.65
N GLY A 126 -9.45 -14.39 5.74
CA GLY A 126 -8.25 -15.05 6.24
C GLY A 126 -7.51 -15.95 5.27
N ILE A 127 -7.87 -15.99 3.99
CA ILE A 127 -7.26 -16.92 3.04
C ILE A 127 -5.77 -16.64 2.89
N THR A 128 -5.37 -15.38 2.77
CA THR A 128 -3.96 -15.01 2.60
C THR A 128 -3.19 -15.00 3.90
N ALA A 129 -3.81 -14.55 5.00
CA ALA A 129 -3.22 -14.64 6.33
C ALA A 129 -2.91 -16.09 6.74
N LYS A 130 -3.82 -17.03 6.45
CA LYS A 130 -3.59 -18.45 6.72
C LYS A 130 -2.37 -18.98 5.97
N LYS A 131 -2.28 -18.68 4.67
CA LYS A 131 -1.13 -19.11 3.86
C LYS A 131 0.18 -18.47 4.32
N ASP A 132 0.17 -17.19 4.66
CA ASP A 132 1.35 -16.51 5.18
C ASP A 132 1.81 -17.15 6.50
N MET A 133 0.90 -17.46 7.42
CA MET A 133 1.23 -18.21 8.63
C MET A 133 1.84 -19.58 8.36
N GLU A 134 1.41 -20.27 7.30
CA GLU A 134 1.91 -21.60 6.92
C GLU A 134 3.25 -21.57 6.18
N LEU A 135 3.52 -20.51 5.41
CA LEU A 135 4.68 -20.44 4.50
C LEU A 135 5.78 -19.51 5.00
N ASN A 136 5.46 -18.51 5.81
CA ASN A 136 6.45 -17.59 6.37
C ASN A 136 7.12 -18.23 7.60
N PRO A 137 8.45 -18.45 7.57
CA PRO A 137 9.16 -19.11 8.67
C PRO A 137 9.05 -18.37 10.00
N PHE A 138 9.07 -17.04 9.98
CA PHE A 138 8.97 -16.23 11.20
C PHE A 138 7.58 -16.37 11.85
N LEU A 139 6.50 -16.33 11.06
CA LEU A 139 5.15 -16.52 11.57
C LEU A 139 4.93 -17.95 12.07
N CYS A 140 5.42 -18.96 11.34
CA CYS A 140 5.41 -20.36 11.77
C CYS A 140 6.06 -20.54 13.15
N GLN A 141 7.26 -19.98 13.34
CA GLN A 141 8.01 -20.08 14.61
C GLN A 141 7.29 -19.39 15.77
N ASN A 142 6.53 -18.33 15.48
CA ASN A 142 5.82 -17.53 16.46
C ASN A 142 4.30 -17.82 16.52
N ALA A 143 3.85 -18.96 16.01
CA ALA A 143 2.42 -19.28 15.91
C ALA A 143 1.67 -19.18 17.26
N LYS A 144 2.33 -19.48 18.38
CA LYS A 144 1.76 -19.38 19.74
C LYS A 144 1.49 -17.93 20.19
N LYS A 145 2.14 -16.95 19.56
CA LYS A 145 1.98 -15.51 19.83
C LYS A 145 0.91 -14.88 18.96
N ILE A 146 0.36 -15.60 17.98
CA ILE A 146 -0.67 -15.10 17.09
C ILE A 146 -2.03 -15.13 17.79
N ASN A 147 -2.61 -13.97 18.02
CA ASN A 147 -3.93 -13.84 18.63
C ASN A 147 -5.04 -14.00 17.58
N GLN A 148 -5.59 -15.22 17.53
CA GLN A 148 -6.71 -15.55 16.65
C GLN A 148 -8.05 -14.94 17.09
N LYS A 149 -8.18 -14.48 18.35
CA LYS A 149 -9.45 -13.95 18.89
C LYS A 149 -9.77 -12.56 18.36
N GLN A 150 -8.76 -11.76 17.98
CA GLN A 150 -8.99 -10.45 17.37
C GLN A 150 -9.40 -10.54 15.89
N GLY A 151 -9.47 -11.76 15.32
CA GLY A 151 -10.23 -12.09 14.12
C GLY A 151 -9.65 -11.55 12.80
N PHE A 152 -10.39 -11.80 11.71
CA PHE A 152 -10.01 -11.43 10.34
C PHE A 152 -10.11 -9.93 10.03
N GLY A 153 -10.47 -9.11 11.01
CA GLY A 153 -10.75 -7.70 10.82
C GLY A 153 -11.98 -7.41 9.95
N LEU A 154 -12.13 -6.15 9.54
CA LEU A 154 -13.17 -5.77 8.58
C LEU A 154 -13.05 -6.57 7.28
N GLN A 155 -14.18 -7.11 6.84
CA GLN A 155 -14.26 -7.90 5.61
C GLN A 155 -14.60 -7.01 4.43
N GLN A 156 -13.86 -7.17 3.33
CA GLN A 156 -14.16 -6.42 2.12
C GLN A 156 -15.36 -7.04 1.38
N PRO A 157 -16.12 -6.23 0.61
CA PRO A 157 -17.12 -6.78 -0.29
C PRO A 157 -16.49 -7.77 -1.28
N PRO A 158 -17.19 -8.86 -1.65
CA PRO A 158 -16.69 -9.82 -2.62
C PRO A 158 -16.23 -9.16 -3.92
N SER A 159 -15.12 -9.65 -4.47
CA SER A 159 -14.59 -9.21 -5.77
C SER A 159 -14.25 -7.71 -5.87
N THR A 160 -13.98 -7.03 -4.75
CA THR A 160 -13.51 -5.65 -4.75
C THR A 160 -11.99 -5.59 -4.51
N PRO A 161 -11.22 -4.85 -5.33
CA PRO A 161 -9.75 -4.84 -5.22
C PRO A 161 -9.25 -3.82 -4.19
N ILE A 162 -9.94 -3.65 -3.07
CA ILE A 162 -9.70 -2.56 -2.11
C ILE A 162 -9.15 -3.04 -0.76
N CYS A 163 -8.67 -4.28 -0.70
CA CYS A 163 -8.12 -4.94 0.50
C CYS A 163 -7.08 -4.10 1.25
N TRP A 164 -6.29 -3.32 0.51
CA TRP A 164 -5.28 -2.42 1.06
C TRP A 164 -5.88 -1.35 1.99
N ILE A 165 -7.08 -0.84 1.69
CA ILE A 165 -7.77 0.15 2.53
C ILE A 165 -8.20 -0.49 3.86
N PHE A 166 -8.67 -1.74 3.80
CA PHE A 166 -9.10 -2.50 4.99
C PHE A 166 -7.90 -2.83 5.89
N ALA A 167 -6.80 -3.28 5.29
CA ALA A 167 -5.55 -3.53 6.00
C ALA A 167 -5.01 -2.25 6.66
N LEU A 168 -4.98 -1.12 5.94
CA LEU A 168 -4.54 0.18 6.46
C LEU A 168 -5.38 0.65 7.65
N ALA A 169 -6.71 0.57 7.54
CA ALA A 169 -7.63 0.95 8.61
C ALA A 169 -7.41 0.11 9.88
N ASN A 170 -7.33 -1.22 9.72
CA ASN A 170 -7.11 -2.14 10.83
C ASN A 170 -5.79 -1.85 11.54
N LEU A 171 -4.70 -1.63 10.80
CA LEU A 171 -3.41 -1.30 11.39
C LEU A 171 -3.44 0.02 12.16
N ALA A 172 -3.98 1.09 11.57
CA ALA A 172 -4.03 2.38 12.24
C ALA A 172 -4.84 2.31 13.54
N SER A 173 -5.96 1.56 13.53
CA SER A 173 -6.78 1.32 14.72
C SER A 173 -6.07 0.46 15.76
N LEU A 174 -5.39 -0.62 15.36
CA LEU A 174 -4.63 -1.48 16.28
C LEU A 174 -3.49 -0.70 16.94
N ALA A 175 -2.76 0.08 16.14
CA ALA A 175 -1.63 0.89 16.61
C ALA A 175 -2.06 1.91 17.68
N THR A 176 -3.25 2.49 17.54
CA THR A 176 -3.73 3.56 18.43
C THR A 176 -4.59 3.06 19.57
N THR A 177 -5.50 2.12 19.32
CA THR A 177 -6.53 1.68 20.28
C THR A 177 -6.32 0.26 20.82
N GLY A 178 -5.40 -0.51 20.24
CA GLY A 178 -5.24 -1.95 20.54
C GLY A 178 -6.41 -2.81 20.04
N LYS A 179 -7.27 -2.25 19.18
CA LYS A 179 -8.44 -2.94 18.63
C LYS A 179 -8.50 -2.79 17.12
N VAL A 180 -9.01 -3.82 16.46
CA VAL A 180 -9.38 -3.82 15.05
C VAL A 180 -10.36 -2.68 14.75
N TYR A 181 -10.21 -2.06 13.58
CA TYR A 181 -11.05 -0.94 13.17
C TYR A 181 -12.52 -1.34 13.08
N THR A 182 -13.40 -0.48 13.62
CA THR A 182 -14.85 -0.62 13.51
C THR A 182 -15.39 0.57 12.75
N ARG A 183 -16.22 0.32 11.73
CA ARG A 183 -16.83 1.37 10.91
C ARG A 183 -17.62 2.33 11.79
N GLN A 184 -17.34 3.61 11.66
CA GLN A 184 -18.05 4.71 12.30
C GLN A 184 -19.16 5.27 11.40
N LYS A 185 -18.93 5.28 10.07
CA LYS A 185 -19.86 5.85 9.08
C LYS A 185 -20.26 4.80 8.03
N PRO A 186 -21.13 3.82 8.38
CA PRO A 186 -21.46 2.69 7.50
C PRO A 186 -22.15 3.06 6.18
N LYS A 187 -22.66 4.30 6.03
CA LYS A 187 -23.27 4.80 4.79
C LYS A 187 -22.25 5.22 3.73
N LEU A 188 -20.99 5.46 4.12
CA LEU A 188 -19.91 5.85 3.20
C LEU A 188 -19.15 4.63 2.69
N SER A 189 -18.39 4.76 1.62
CA SER A 189 -17.32 3.80 1.36
C SER A 189 -16.25 3.88 2.44
N LEU A 190 -15.48 2.81 2.66
CA LEU A 190 -14.40 2.84 3.66
C LEU A 190 -13.36 3.92 3.33
N GLY A 191 -12.98 4.05 2.05
CA GLY A 191 -12.01 5.06 1.62
C GLY A 191 -12.48 6.50 1.86
N GLU A 192 -13.76 6.80 1.61
CA GLU A 192 -14.34 8.12 1.95
C GLU A 192 -14.37 8.37 3.45
N GLU A 193 -14.72 7.35 4.25
CA GLU A 193 -14.74 7.45 5.71
C GLU A 193 -13.34 7.76 6.26
N LEU A 194 -12.32 6.99 5.86
CA LEU A 194 -10.93 7.21 6.28
C LEU A 194 -10.40 8.58 5.84
N ARG A 195 -10.73 9.00 4.61
CA ARG A 195 -10.37 10.35 4.14
C ARG A 195 -10.99 11.44 4.99
N GLN A 196 -12.26 11.31 5.40
CA GLN A 196 -12.91 12.27 6.30
C GLN A 196 -12.30 12.26 7.71
N CYS A 197 -11.74 11.14 8.16
CA CYS A 197 -10.98 11.10 9.41
C CYS A 197 -9.69 11.93 9.30
N ILE A 198 -8.98 11.86 8.17
CA ILE A 198 -7.73 12.60 7.93
C ILE A 198 -7.99 14.09 7.68
N LEU A 199 -8.99 14.41 6.85
CA LEU A 199 -9.42 15.76 6.53
C LEU A 199 -10.83 15.99 7.10
N PRO A 200 -10.95 16.35 8.40
CA PRO A 200 -12.26 16.72 8.92
C PRO A 200 -12.81 17.90 8.12
N SER A 201 -14.03 17.75 7.59
CA SER A 201 -14.71 18.80 6.83
C SER A 201 -14.82 20.05 7.71
N GLN A 202 -14.48 21.22 7.15
CA GLN A 202 -14.59 22.53 7.82
C GLN A 202 -16.02 22.93 8.24
N GLU A 203 -17.03 22.10 7.98
CA GLU A 203 -18.43 22.42 8.27
C GLU A 203 -18.80 22.29 9.77
N ASP A 204 -18.04 21.53 10.56
CA ASP A 204 -18.38 21.28 11.97
C ASP A 204 -17.73 22.26 12.97
N GLU A 205 -16.79 23.12 12.57
CA GLU A 205 -16.22 24.16 13.46
C GLU A 205 -17.18 25.34 13.71
N THR A 206 -18.31 25.42 12.99
CA THR A 206 -19.23 26.57 13.11
C THR A 206 -20.31 26.40 14.18
N LYS A 207 -20.42 25.22 14.82
CA LYS A 207 -21.52 24.95 15.78
C LYS A 207 -21.11 24.90 17.25
N GLU A 208 -19.82 24.95 17.57
CA GLU A 208 -19.34 24.92 18.97
C GLU A 208 -18.79 26.27 19.46
N LYS A 209 -19.27 27.38 18.85
CA LYS A 209 -18.93 28.73 19.30
C LYS A 209 -20.14 29.68 19.36
N VAL A 210 -21.31 29.20 19.79
CA VAL A 210 -22.40 30.09 20.22
C VAL A 210 -23.09 29.50 21.44
N THR A 211 -23.15 30.31 22.51
CA THR A 211 -23.82 30.11 23.82
C THR A 211 -22.91 29.44 24.86
N ILE A 212 -22.18 30.16 25.73
CA ILE A 212 -22.66 30.96 26.88
C ILE A 212 -21.77 32.22 27.02
N SER A 213 -22.26 33.41 26.67
CA SER A 213 -22.85 34.43 27.55
C SER A 213 -22.02 34.89 28.77
N LYS A 214 -21.38 36.06 28.59
CA LYS A 214 -21.32 37.23 29.48
C LYS A 214 -20.84 37.10 30.95
N LYS A 215 -19.64 37.67 31.12
CA LYS A 215 -19.32 38.85 31.97
C LYS A 215 -19.10 38.60 33.47
N THR A 216 -17.83 38.64 33.89
CA THR A 216 -17.39 39.54 34.98
C THR A 216 -15.97 40.02 34.71
N THR A 217 -15.82 41.33 34.67
CA THR A 217 -14.59 42.12 34.58
C THR A 217 -13.87 42.18 35.93
N THR A 218 -12.57 41.89 35.95
CA THR A 218 -11.62 42.64 36.80
C THR A 218 -10.22 42.61 36.20
N LYS A 219 -9.66 43.82 36.05
CA LYS A 219 -8.28 44.12 35.66
C LYS A 219 -7.30 43.67 36.74
N THR A 220 -6.16 43.08 36.35
CA THR A 220 -4.82 43.51 36.80
C THR A 220 -3.74 42.86 35.92
N ASN A 221 -2.89 43.70 35.35
CA ASN A 221 -1.67 43.41 34.58
C ASN A 221 -0.46 43.51 35.54
N PRO A 222 0.80 43.28 35.12
CA PRO A 222 1.32 42.35 34.10
C PRO A 222 2.61 41.63 34.62
N SER A 223 3.40 41.09 33.69
CA SER A 223 4.83 40.74 33.79
C SER A 223 5.21 39.35 34.28
N ILE A 224 5.54 38.45 33.34
CA ILE A 224 6.85 37.79 33.28
C ILE A 224 7.25 37.67 31.81
N PHE A 225 8.19 38.52 31.40
CA PHE A 225 9.01 38.38 30.20
C PHE A 225 9.99 37.23 30.43
N PHE A 226 10.06 36.26 29.52
CA PHE A 226 11.22 35.39 29.39
C PHE A 226 11.97 35.78 28.11
N SER A 227 13.16 36.35 28.30
CA SER A 227 14.14 36.57 27.23
C SER A 227 14.96 35.29 27.00
N PRO A 228 15.33 34.97 25.75
CA PRO A 228 16.26 33.89 25.42
C PRO A 228 17.73 34.35 25.55
N PRO A 229 18.69 33.48 25.86
CA PRO A 229 20.10 33.81 25.73
C PRO A 229 20.57 33.65 24.28
N ALA A 230 21.14 34.73 23.74
CA ALA A 230 21.97 34.74 22.54
C ALA A 230 23.44 34.55 22.95
N ASN A 231 24.14 33.57 22.37
CA ASN A 231 25.46 33.70 21.74
C ASN A 231 26.10 32.33 21.54
N LEU A 232 26.34 31.97 20.28
CA LEU A 232 27.59 31.35 19.80
C LEU A 232 27.67 31.61 18.29
N GLN A 233 28.46 32.63 17.93
CA GLN A 233 28.99 32.88 16.58
C GLN A 233 29.83 31.67 16.13
N ALA A 234 29.51 31.07 14.99
CA ALA A 234 30.01 31.39 13.64
C ALA A 234 31.37 30.74 13.30
N SER A 235 31.35 29.85 12.31
CA SER A 235 32.32 29.85 11.21
C SER A 235 31.73 29.12 10.00
N SER A 236 31.55 29.86 8.91
CA SER A 236 31.44 29.33 7.55
C SER A 236 32.84 28.98 7.02
N PRO A 237 32.90 28.24 5.90
CA PRO A 237 33.53 28.83 4.73
C PRO A 237 32.64 28.79 3.48
N LYS A 238 32.67 29.92 2.75
CA LYS A 238 32.36 30.06 1.32
C LYS A 238 33.54 29.54 0.49
N VAL A 239 33.24 29.20 -0.78
CA VAL A 239 34.06 29.23 -2.02
C VAL A 239 33.56 28.08 -2.90
N ASP A 240 33.29 28.18 -4.20
CA ASP A 240 33.06 29.28 -5.13
C ASP A 240 32.20 28.73 -6.29
N LYS A 241 31.65 29.67 -7.04
CA LYS A 241 30.72 29.50 -8.15
C LYS A 241 31.49 29.27 -9.45
N GLU A 242 31.16 28.24 -10.23
CA GLU A 242 31.39 28.28 -11.68
C GLU A 242 30.18 27.75 -12.45
N LEU A 243 29.85 28.51 -13.50
CA LEU A 243 28.68 28.45 -14.34
C LEU A 243 29.18 28.31 -15.77
N SER A 244 28.74 27.27 -16.48
CA SER A 244 28.65 27.12 -17.95
C SER A 244 28.52 25.63 -18.23
N SER A 245 27.84 25.12 -19.25
CA SER A 245 26.94 25.64 -20.29
C SER A 245 26.53 24.39 -21.09
N SER A 246 25.29 24.37 -21.59
CA SER A 246 24.85 23.64 -22.81
C SER A 246 25.19 22.15 -22.98
N ALA A 247 24.17 21.31 -22.98
CA ALA A 247 23.92 20.37 -24.08
C ALA A 247 22.48 19.85 -24.01
N SER A 248 21.70 20.28 -24.98
CA SER A 248 20.45 19.66 -25.42
C SER A 248 20.74 18.25 -25.91
N GLU A 249 20.10 17.24 -25.34
CA GLU A 249 19.90 15.96 -26.02
C GLU A 249 18.47 15.48 -25.82
N ASP A 250 17.84 15.22 -26.97
CA ASP A 250 16.54 14.61 -27.17
C ASP A 250 16.33 13.39 -26.26
N LYS A 251 15.31 13.46 -25.38
CA LYS A 251 14.71 12.26 -24.81
C LYS A 251 13.43 11.92 -25.54
N LYS A 252 13.67 11.22 -26.65
CA LYS A 252 12.81 10.28 -27.35
C LYS A 252 11.80 9.62 -26.39
N ASP A 253 10.51 9.83 -26.66
CA ASP A 253 9.40 9.16 -26.01
C ASP A 253 9.62 7.64 -26.01
N LYS A 254 9.78 7.03 -24.83
CA LYS A 254 9.73 5.58 -24.69
C LYS A 254 8.26 5.15 -24.75
N PRO A 255 7.87 4.27 -25.70
CA PRO A 255 6.52 3.74 -25.72
C PRO A 255 6.27 2.91 -24.46
N ALA A 256 5.02 2.94 -23.99
CA ALA A 256 4.56 2.12 -22.87
C ALA A 256 5.00 0.66 -23.04
N SER A 257 5.56 0.08 -21.98
CA SER A 257 6.10 -1.29 -21.93
C SER A 257 5.20 -2.29 -22.66
N SER A 258 5.65 -2.71 -23.84
CA SER A 258 5.07 -3.74 -24.72
C SER A 258 4.79 -5.05 -23.99
N SER A 259 5.54 -5.35 -22.92
CA SER A 259 5.33 -6.54 -22.07
C SER A 259 3.99 -6.54 -21.33
N THR A 260 3.50 -5.36 -20.90
CA THR A 260 2.22 -5.22 -20.20
C THR A 260 1.04 -5.39 -21.16
N ALA A 261 1.20 -4.88 -22.39
CA ALA A 261 0.21 -5.06 -23.46
C ALA A 261 0.11 -6.54 -23.88
N GLY A 262 1.24 -7.24 -24.02
CA GLY A 262 1.27 -8.67 -24.36
C GLY A 262 0.58 -9.55 -23.31
N LYS A 263 0.86 -9.33 -22.01
CA LYS A 263 0.19 -10.04 -20.90
C LYS A 263 -1.31 -9.75 -20.84
N SER A 264 -1.71 -8.51 -21.06
CA SER A 264 -3.13 -8.11 -21.04
C SER A 264 -3.93 -8.74 -22.18
N LEU A 265 -3.36 -8.78 -23.38
CA LEU A 265 -3.99 -9.42 -24.55
C LEU A 265 -4.12 -10.94 -24.40
N LEU A 266 -3.12 -11.58 -23.79
CA LEU A 266 -3.15 -13.03 -23.53
C LEU A 266 -4.24 -13.38 -22.50
N LEU A 267 -4.38 -12.59 -21.44
CA LEU A 267 -5.45 -12.74 -20.45
C LEU A 267 -6.84 -12.45 -21.04
N LEU A 268 -6.99 -11.39 -21.84
CA LEU A 268 -8.26 -11.10 -22.54
C LEU A 268 -8.63 -12.24 -23.51
N GLY A 269 -7.64 -12.80 -24.22
CA GLY A 269 -7.83 -13.93 -25.12
C GLY A 269 -8.32 -15.19 -24.39
N ALA A 270 -7.70 -15.53 -23.27
CA ALA A 270 -8.12 -16.64 -22.41
C ALA A 270 -9.54 -16.43 -21.85
N GLY A 271 -9.87 -15.20 -21.46
CA GLY A 271 -11.23 -14.83 -21.04
C GLY A 271 -12.27 -14.99 -22.15
N GLY A 272 -11.94 -14.59 -23.37
CA GLY A 272 -12.80 -14.76 -24.55
C GLY A 272 -13.07 -16.24 -24.89
N LEU A 273 -12.05 -17.10 -24.77
CA LEU A 273 -12.18 -18.55 -24.95
C LEU A 273 -13.13 -19.18 -23.91
N ALA A 274 -12.95 -18.82 -22.63
CA ALA A 274 -13.80 -19.33 -21.55
C ALA A 274 -15.25 -18.85 -21.70
N ALA A 275 -15.46 -17.58 -22.02
CA ALA A 275 -16.79 -17.02 -22.26
C ALA A 275 -17.47 -17.68 -23.48
N GLY A 276 -16.73 -17.90 -24.57
CA GLY A 276 -17.24 -18.59 -25.74
C GLY A 276 -17.65 -20.04 -25.46
N ALA A 277 -16.85 -20.78 -24.68
CA ALA A 277 -17.17 -22.15 -24.26
C ALA A 277 -18.43 -22.22 -23.37
N ILE A 278 -18.62 -21.26 -22.46
CA ILE A 278 -19.83 -21.15 -21.63
C ILE A 278 -21.05 -20.84 -22.49
N VAL A 279 -20.93 -19.95 -23.48
CA VAL A 279 -22.03 -19.61 -24.39
C VAL A 279 -22.41 -20.83 -25.25
N LEU A 280 -21.44 -21.62 -25.74
CA LEU A 280 -21.70 -22.86 -26.49
C LEU A 280 -22.40 -23.95 -25.67
N ALA A 281 -22.33 -23.90 -24.34
CA ALA A 281 -23.03 -24.86 -23.47
C ALA A 281 -24.56 -24.62 -23.41
N ILE A 282 -25.03 -23.47 -23.90
CA ILE A 282 -26.46 -23.15 -23.97
C ILE A 282 -27.03 -23.70 -25.28
N PRO A 283 -28.03 -24.60 -25.24
CA PRO A 283 -28.63 -25.19 -26.45
C PRO A 283 -29.54 -24.17 -27.14
N SER A 284 -28.94 -23.25 -27.87
CA SER A 284 -29.61 -22.23 -28.67
C SER A 284 -28.85 -21.99 -29.99
N PRO A 285 -29.55 -21.83 -31.13
CA PRO A 285 -28.92 -21.50 -32.41
C PRO A 285 -28.11 -20.20 -32.37
N VAL A 286 -28.58 -19.23 -31.58
CA VAL A 286 -27.90 -17.94 -31.38
C VAL A 286 -26.60 -18.11 -30.58
N SER A 287 -26.61 -19.03 -29.62
CA SER A 287 -25.45 -19.36 -28.79
C SER A 287 -24.32 -20.02 -29.59
N LEU A 288 -24.63 -20.79 -30.64
CA LEU A 288 -23.61 -21.38 -31.50
C LEU A 288 -22.82 -20.31 -32.26
N VAL A 289 -23.51 -19.36 -32.90
CA VAL A 289 -22.87 -18.28 -33.67
C VAL A 289 -22.08 -17.36 -32.74
N LEU A 290 -22.68 -16.97 -31.61
CA LEU A 290 -22.03 -16.07 -30.65
C LEU A 290 -20.83 -16.74 -29.96
N GLY A 291 -20.95 -18.02 -29.58
CA GLY A 291 -19.89 -18.79 -28.95
C GLY A 291 -18.68 -18.98 -29.87
N LEU A 292 -18.92 -19.31 -31.15
CA LEU A 292 -17.84 -19.41 -32.15
C LEU A 292 -17.16 -18.06 -32.41
N ALA A 293 -17.91 -16.96 -32.47
CA ALA A 293 -17.34 -15.62 -32.64
C ALA A 293 -16.44 -15.22 -31.45
N LEU A 294 -16.89 -15.50 -30.22
CA LEU A 294 -16.11 -15.22 -29.01
C LEU A 294 -14.84 -16.08 -28.91
N ILE A 295 -14.90 -17.35 -29.31
CA ILE A 295 -13.72 -18.22 -29.39
C ILE A 295 -12.73 -17.68 -30.42
N ALA A 296 -13.18 -17.32 -31.62
CA ALA A 296 -12.32 -16.79 -32.66
C ALA A 296 -11.60 -15.50 -32.22
N ILE A 297 -12.32 -14.57 -31.60
CA ILE A 297 -11.74 -13.34 -31.03
C ILE A 297 -10.74 -13.67 -29.92
N GLY A 298 -11.07 -14.63 -29.04
CA GLY A 298 -10.18 -15.11 -27.98
C GLY A 298 -8.86 -15.67 -28.51
N ILE A 299 -8.92 -16.49 -29.58
CA ILE A 299 -7.72 -17.05 -30.24
C ILE A 299 -6.88 -15.92 -30.85
N ILE A 300 -7.48 -14.98 -31.57
CA ILE A 300 -6.75 -13.87 -32.21
C ILE A 300 -6.03 -13.02 -31.15
N MET A 301 -6.69 -12.68 -30.04
CA MET A 301 -6.07 -11.90 -28.98
C MET A 301 -4.98 -12.68 -28.22
N ALA A 302 -5.18 -13.98 -27.99
CA ALA A 302 -4.17 -14.82 -27.36
C ALA A 302 -2.91 -14.96 -28.25
N LEU A 303 -3.09 -15.14 -29.56
CA LEU A 303 -1.98 -15.18 -30.52
C LEU A 303 -1.26 -13.83 -30.61
N ALA A 304 -1.99 -12.72 -30.70
CA ALA A 304 -1.40 -11.38 -30.70
C ALA A 304 -0.59 -11.10 -29.42
N GLY A 305 -1.13 -11.49 -28.26
CA GLY A 305 -0.43 -11.40 -26.98
C GLY A 305 0.85 -12.25 -26.94
N ALA A 306 0.78 -13.49 -27.45
CA ALA A 306 1.94 -14.38 -27.55
C ALA A 306 3.03 -13.83 -28.48
N PHE A 307 2.68 -13.31 -29.65
CA PHE A 307 3.63 -12.69 -30.58
C PHE A 307 4.33 -11.48 -29.95
N ILE A 308 3.59 -10.58 -29.28
CA ILE A 308 4.18 -9.42 -28.59
C ILE A 308 5.12 -9.87 -27.46
N LEU A 309 4.82 -10.97 -26.76
CA LEU A 309 5.70 -11.50 -25.72
C LEU A 309 6.96 -12.16 -26.29
N ILE A 310 6.86 -12.85 -27.43
CA ILE A 310 8.01 -13.47 -28.10
C ILE A 310 8.95 -12.40 -28.67
N ASP A 311 8.41 -11.36 -29.29
CA ASP A 311 9.19 -10.27 -29.89
C ASP A 311 10.06 -9.55 -28.83
N ASN A 312 9.48 -9.30 -27.65
CA ASN A 312 10.21 -8.73 -26.51
C ASN A 312 11.31 -9.65 -25.95
N CYS A 313 11.17 -10.97 -26.10
CA CYS A 313 12.21 -11.93 -25.67
C CYS A 313 13.37 -12.02 -26.67
N VAL A 314 13.14 -11.74 -27.96
CA VAL A 314 14.18 -11.75 -29.00
C VAL A 314 15.02 -10.47 -28.96
N GLU A 315 14.40 -9.32 -28.69
CA GLU A 315 15.09 -8.02 -28.59
C GLU A 315 15.99 -7.91 -27.33
N SER A 316 15.80 -8.79 -26.35
CA SER A 316 16.58 -8.82 -25.09
C SER A 316 17.92 -9.59 -25.19
N ASN A 317 18.28 -10.12 -26.36
CA ASN A 317 19.45 -10.99 -26.57
C ASN A 317 20.50 -10.41 -27.55
N GLU A 318 20.66 -9.08 -27.64
CA GLU A 318 21.89 -8.55 -28.22
C GLU A 318 23.04 -8.66 -27.21
N PRO A 319 24.15 -9.35 -27.53
CA PRO A 319 25.30 -9.47 -26.64
C PRO A 319 26.01 -8.13 -26.50
N GLU A 320 26.14 -7.63 -25.28
CA GLU A 320 27.00 -6.49 -24.93
C GLU A 320 28.42 -6.71 -25.48
N GLU A 321 28.86 -5.77 -26.31
CA GLU A 321 30.21 -5.70 -26.86
C GLU A 321 31.25 -5.66 -25.71
N SER A 322 32.19 -6.61 -25.75
CA SER A 322 33.27 -6.77 -24.77
C SER A 322 34.14 -5.50 -24.63
N PRO A 323 34.66 -5.17 -23.43
CA PRO A 323 35.50 -4.00 -23.23
C PRO A 323 36.85 -4.21 -23.91
N ARG A 324 37.19 -3.31 -24.85
CA ARG A 324 38.52 -3.24 -25.45
C ARG A 324 39.54 -2.82 -24.38
N LEU A 325 40.45 -3.73 -24.07
CA LEU A 325 41.70 -3.42 -23.36
C LEU A 325 42.57 -2.55 -24.27
N SER A 326 42.81 -1.31 -23.85
CA SER A 326 43.85 -0.44 -24.38
C SER A 326 45.18 -0.77 -23.71
N PHE A 327 46.15 -1.23 -24.50
CA PHE A 327 47.59 -1.16 -24.17
C PHE A 327 48.13 0.23 -24.52
#